data_AF-A0A925BYK2-F1
#
_entry.id   AF-A0A925BYK2-F1
#
_cell.length_a   1.000
_cell.length_b   1.000
_cell.length_c   1.000
_cell.angle_alpha   90.00
_cell.angle_beta   90.00
_cell.angle_gamma   90.00
#
_symmetry.space_group_name_H-M   'P 1'
#
loop_
_entity.id
_entity.type
_entity.pdbx_description
1 polymer ?
#
loop_
_entity_poly.entity_id
_entity_poly.type
_entity_poly.pdbx_seq_one_letter_code
_entity_poly.pdbx_strand_id
1 'polypeptide(L)'
;MDPFIQNDQDYLAAKFHINDSHVSQACHLAFLKIQSWKFALRTPSIGKRYRKEAEEMLKQSFFTFVPNTHVLSEEGYYLLPEN
;
A
#
# COMPACT_ATOMS: atom_id res chain seq x y z
N MET A 1 17.96 -31.41 25.42
CA MET A 1 17.71 -30.98 24.03
C MET A 1 16.30 -30.45 24.01
N ASP A 2 16.15 -29.13 24.00
CA ASP A 2 14.84 -28.48 24.10
C ASP A 2 14.10 -28.69 22.77
N PRO A 3 12.92 -29.34 22.75
CA PRO A 3 12.22 -29.69 21.51
C PRO A 3 11.53 -28.51 20.82
N PHE A 4 11.75 -27.28 21.30
CA PHE A 4 11.03 -26.07 20.87
C PHE A 4 11.94 -24.93 20.40
N ILE A 5 13.15 -25.22 19.92
CA ILE A 5 13.91 -24.22 19.16
C ILE A 5 13.27 -24.13 17.78
N GLN A 6 12.20 -23.34 17.70
CA GLN A 6 11.59 -22.95 16.44
C GLN A 6 12.68 -22.29 15.61
N ASN A 7 12.92 -22.77 14.39
CA ASN A 7 13.93 -22.17 13.54
C ASN A 7 13.42 -20.80 13.07
N ASP A 8 13.74 -19.78 13.86
CA ASP A 8 13.33 -18.39 13.60
C ASP A 8 13.82 -17.92 12.23
N GLN A 9 14.93 -18.47 11.72
CA GLN A 9 15.45 -18.11 10.39
C GLN A 9 14.54 -18.62 9.27
N ASP A 10 14.08 -19.87 9.34
CA ASP A 10 13.17 -20.43 8.33
C ASP A 10 11.81 -19.72 8.37
N TYR A 11 11.31 -19.42 9.58
CA TYR A 11 10.07 -18.66 9.76
C TYR A 11 10.18 -17.25 9.18
N LEU A 12 11.27 -16.53 9.46
CA LEU A 12 11.53 -15.20 8.92
C LEU A 12 11.70 -15.21 7.39
N ALA A 13 12.39 -16.21 6.85
CA ALA A 13 12.56 -16.38 5.41
C ALA A 13 11.22 -16.61 4.71
N ALA A 14 10.36 -17.48 5.25
CA ALA A 14 9.02 -17.72 4.72
C ALA A 14 8.16 -16.44 4.73
N LYS A 15 8.18 -15.71 5.85
CA LYS A 15 7.44 -14.43 5.96
C LYS A 15 7.96 -13.39 4.98
N PHE A 16 9.28 -13.30 4.80
CA PHE A 16 9.89 -12.41 3.82
C PHE A 16 9.42 -12.74 2.40
N HIS A 17 9.50 -14.01 1.98
CA HIS A 17 9.10 -14.43 0.64
C HIS A 17 7.61 -14.17 0.34
N ILE A 18 6.74 -14.38 1.33
CA ILE A 18 5.31 -14.06 1.21
C ILE A 18 5.14 -12.55 0.99
N ASN A 19 5.78 -11.74 1.83
CA ASN A 19 5.65 -10.28 1.73
C ASN A 19 6.23 -9.74 0.42
N ASP A 20 7.39 -10.23 0.00
CA ASP A 20 8.04 -9.83 -1.26
C ASP A 20 7.18 -10.20 -2.48
N SER A 21 6.57 -11.39 -2.46
CA SER A 21 5.62 -11.81 -3.50
C SER A 21 4.40 -10.89 -3.56
N HIS A 22 3.82 -10.53 -2.40
CA HIS A 22 2.70 -9.60 -2.32
C HIS A 22 3.06 -8.21 -2.86
N VAL A 23 4.22 -7.68 -2.47
CA VAL A 23 4.72 -6.38 -2.95
C VAL A 23 4.93 -6.42 -4.45
N SER A 24 5.57 -7.46 -4.99
CA SER A 24 5.83 -7.60 -6.42
C SER A 24 4.52 -7.65 -7.24
N GLN A 25 3.53 -8.41 -6.77
CA GLN A 25 2.20 -8.48 -7.39
C GLN A 25 1.47 -7.13 -7.32
N ALA A 26 1.52 -6.44 -6.18
CA ALA A 26 0.92 -5.12 -6.02
C ALA A 26 1.56 -4.09 -6.96
N CYS A 27 2.89 -4.11 -7.09
CA CYS A 27 3.65 -3.29 -8.03
C CYS A 27 3.23 -3.55 -9.48
N HIS A 28 3.10 -4.83 -9.87
CA HIS A 28 2.66 -5.18 -11.22
C HIS A 28 1.23 -4.70 -11.51
N LEU A 29 0.32 -4.87 -10.55
CA LEU A 29 -1.06 -4.40 -10.67
C LEU A 29 -1.12 -2.86 -10.78
N ALA A 30 -0.33 -2.15 -9.96
CA ALA A 30 -0.22 -0.70 -10.02
C ALA A 30 0.30 -0.23 -11.39
N PHE A 31 1.32 -0.90 -11.93
CA PHE A 31 1.84 -0.63 -13.27
C PHE A 31 0.76 -0.78 -14.34
N LEU A 32 -0.01 -1.87 -14.32
CA LEU A 32 -1.09 -2.10 -15.28
C LEU A 32 -2.18 -1.02 -15.19
N LYS A 33 -2.57 -0.60 -13.97
CA LYS A 33 -3.52 0.49 -13.76
C LYS A 33 -3.02 1.82 -14.33
N ILE A 34 -1.72 2.12 -14.18
CA ILE A 34 -1.12 3.32 -14.76
C ILE A 34 -1.13 3.26 -16.29
N GLN A 35 -0.82 2.10 -16.89
CA GLN A 35 -0.85 1.92 -18.33
C GLN A 35 -2.28 2.03 -18.89
N SER A 36 -3.26 1.39 -18.25
CA SER A 36 -4.66 1.53 -18.65
C SER A 36 -5.13 2.97 -18.56
N TRP A 37 -4.68 3.72 -17.55
CA TRP A 37 -4.99 5.14 -17.42
C TRP A 37 -4.37 5.99 -18.53
N LYS A 38 -3.09 5.79 -18.85
CA LYS A 38 -2.42 6.45 -19.98
C LYS A 38 -3.12 6.17 -21.31
N PHE A 39 -3.61 4.94 -21.50
CA PHE A 39 -4.38 4.56 -22.67
C PHE A 39 -5.73 5.30 -22.73
N ALA A 40 -6.51 5.27 -21.65
CA ALA A 40 -7.80 5.94 -21.57
C ALA A 40 -7.72 7.45 -21.81
N LEU A 41 -6.62 8.10 -21.38
CA LEU A 41 -6.36 9.52 -21.64
C LEU A 41 -6.14 9.86 -23.12
N ARG A 42 -5.65 8.91 -23.91
CA ARG A 42 -5.39 9.10 -25.35
C ARG A 42 -6.63 8.91 -26.22
N THR A 43 -7.71 8.32 -25.69
CA THR A 43 -8.96 8.07 -26.44
C THR A 43 -9.95 9.24 -26.29
N PRO A 44 -10.24 10.02 -27.37
CA PRO A 44 -10.97 11.30 -27.26
C PRO A 44 -12.42 11.19 -26.79
N SER A 45 -13.09 10.06 -27.03
CA SER A 45 -14.51 9.84 -26.70
C SER A 45 -14.75 9.38 -25.26
N ILE A 46 -13.77 8.69 -24.66
CA ILE A 46 -13.86 8.12 -23.30
C ILE A 46 -13.30 9.11 -22.25
N GLY A 47 -12.43 10.03 -22.67
CA GLY A 47 -11.61 10.86 -21.79
C GLY A 47 -12.35 11.74 -20.78
N LYS A 48 -13.57 12.22 -21.03
CA LYS A 48 -14.27 13.12 -20.08
C LYS A 48 -14.85 12.38 -18.86
N ARG A 49 -15.61 11.31 -19.09
CA ARG A 49 -16.24 10.54 -18.01
C ARG A 49 -15.21 9.76 -17.20
N TYR A 50 -14.27 9.11 -17.90
CA TYR A 50 -13.22 8.32 -17.28
C TYR A 50 -12.21 9.17 -16.50
N ARG A 51 -11.92 10.41 -16.95
CA ARG A 51 -11.12 11.36 -16.15
C ARG A 51 -11.79 11.71 -14.83
N LYS A 52 -13.10 11.97 -14.84
CA LYS A 52 -13.84 12.34 -13.64
C LYS A 52 -13.85 11.21 -12.61
N GLU A 53 -14.15 9.98 -13.05
CA GLU A 53 -14.11 8.79 -12.19
C GLU A 53 -12.69 8.53 -11.65
N ALA A 54 -11.65 8.73 -12.45
CA ALA A 54 -10.26 8.61 -12.01
C ALA A 54 -9.84 9.71 -11.01
N GLU A 55 -10.30 10.94 -11.18
CA GLU A 55 -10.06 12.04 -10.23
C GLU A 55 -10.69 11.75 -8.86
N GLU A 56 -11.91 11.20 -8.85
CA GLU A 56 -12.58 10.75 -7.63
C GLU A 56 -11.81 9.60 -6.96
N MET A 57 -11.33 8.63 -7.74
CA MET A 57 -10.54 7.51 -7.21
C MET A 57 -9.21 7.99 -6.61
N LEU A 58 -8.51 8.93 -7.26
CA LEU A 58 -7.28 9.52 -6.72
C LEU A 58 -7.54 10.32 -5.44
N LYS A 59 -8.64 11.08 -5.37
CA LYS A 59 -9.06 11.77 -4.14
C LYS A 59 -9.32 10.83 -2.97
N GLN A 60 -9.94 9.70 -3.24
CA GLN A 60 -10.26 8.72 -2.21
C GLN A 60 -9.07 7.85 -1.78
N SER A 61 -8.10 7.62 -2.67
CA SER A 61 -7.00 6.68 -2.42
C SER A 61 -5.67 7.34 -2.07
N PHE A 62 -5.32 8.46 -2.71
CA PHE A 62 -4.00 9.11 -2.55
C PHE A 62 -4.06 10.42 -1.77
N PHE A 63 -5.21 11.10 -1.77
CA PHE A 63 -5.39 12.39 -1.10
C PHE A 63 -6.17 12.32 0.21
N THR A 64 -6.33 11.13 0.78
CA THR A 64 -6.77 10.97 2.17
C THR A 64 -5.64 11.47 3.05
N PHE A 65 -5.64 12.78 3.29
CA PHE A 65 -4.64 13.46 4.08
C PHE A 65 -4.78 12.96 5.52
N VAL A 66 -3.96 11.99 5.89
CA VAL A 66 -3.88 11.56 7.28
C VAL A 66 -3.17 12.68 8.04
N PRO A 67 -3.83 13.33 9.02
CA PRO A 67 -3.18 14.37 9.79
C PRO A 67 -1.93 13.83 10.46
N ASN A 68 -0.84 14.61 10.45
CA ASN A 68 0.42 14.22 11.12
C ASN A 68 0.19 13.82 12.58
N THR A 69 -0.81 14.41 13.25
CA THR A 69 -1.22 14.07 14.61
C THR A 69 -1.71 12.63 14.75
N HIS A 70 -2.43 12.09 13.76
CA HIS A 70 -2.90 10.70 13.77
C HIS A 70 -1.72 9.72 13.63
N VAL A 71 -0.81 9.99 12.69
CA VAL A 71 0.41 9.19 12.52
C VAL A 71 1.25 9.18 13.80
N LEU A 72 1.53 10.36 14.36
CA LEU A 72 2.31 10.49 15.59
C LEU A 72 1.63 9.82 16.80
N SER A 73 0.30 9.75 16.82
CA SER A 73 -0.44 9.05 17.88
C SER A 73 -0.36 7.52 17.77
N GLU A 74 -0.43 6.95 16.56
CA GLU A 74 -0.29 5.50 16.37
C GLU A 74 1.14 5.02 16.66
N GLU A 75 2.14 5.84 16.34
CA GLU A 75 3.55 5.57 16.66
C GLU A 75 3.89 5.72 18.15
N GLY A 76 2.89 6.05 18.99
CA GLY A 76 3.06 6.15 20.43
C GLY A 76 3.84 7.38 20.90
N TYR A 77 4.05 8.38 20.04
CA TYR A 77 4.81 9.60 20.38
C TYR A 77 4.19 10.40 21.53
N TYR A 78 2.86 10.30 21.69
CA TYR A 78 2.12 10.96 22.77
C TYR A 78 1.84 10.06 23.98
N LEU A 79 2.24 8.79 23.94
CA LEU A 79 2.19 7.90 25.10
C LEU A 79 3.43 8.21 25.96
N LEU A 80 3.26 9.10 26.93
CA LEU A 80 4.26 9.34 27.97
C LEU A 80 4.59 8.00 28.68
N PRO A 81 5.86 7.72 29.01
CA PRO A 81 6.17 6.58 29.86
C PRO A 81 5.55 6.81 31.24
N GLU A 82 4.79 5.83 31.73
CA GLU A 82 4.35 5.81 33.12
C GLU A 82 5.59 5.80 34.02
N ASN A 83 5.71 6.84 34.86
CA ASN A 83 6.73 6.93 35.92
C ASN A 83 6.50 5.88 37.00
#